data_AF-A0A8D8MXA7-F1
#
_entry.id   AF-A0A8D8MXA7-F1
#
_cell.length_a   1.000
_cell.length_b   1.000
_cell.length_c   1.000
_cell.angle_alpha   90.00
_cell.angle_beta   90.00
_cell.angle_gamma   90.00
#
_symmetry.space_group_name_H-M   'P 1'
#
loop_
_entity.id
_entity.type
_entity.pdbx_description
1 polymer ?
#
loop_
_entity_poly.entity_id
_entity_poly.type
_entity_poly.pdbx_seq_one_letter_code
_entity_poly.pdbx_strand_id
1 'polypeptide(L)'
;MADQNEKILHRLLAIDGNNECADCAAKHPEWASYNIGIFLCTRCCAVHRNMGAHISKVKHLKLDKWEDSQLERMIEVGNKASKLKYEQRVPACYRRPRENDPQILTEQWIRAKYERLEFCMNERPAYTYGHMEGFLMKRGKEDSRYQLRKFVLSEADDTLRYFVKEKREPKAILRISELNVVYAPAKIGNPNSLQLTFMKDGTTRHIYVYHDDPKEINNWYMAIRCAKLHRLQIAFPSASESDLVDYLTHDFAREGWLLKTGPRTTDSYKR
;
A
#
# COMPACT_ATOMS: atom_id res chain seq x y z
N MET A 1 23.45 -12.42 -34.45
CA MET A 1 23.30 -11.20 -33.64
C MET A 1 21.99 -11.21 -32.85
N ALA A 2 21.69 -12.30 -32.12
CA ALA A 2 20.78 -12.28 -30.96
C ALA A 2 21.62 -11.79 -29.77
N ASP A 3 21.99 -10.52 -29.92
CA ASP A 3 23.37 -10.05 -29.87
C ASP A 3 23.82 -9.66 -28.47
N GLN A 4 25.13 -9.61 -28.22
CA GLN A 4 25.85 -9.10 -27.03
C GLN A 4 25.04 -8.46 -25.88
N ASN A 5 24.13 -7.54 -26.18
CA ASN A 5 23.18 -6.88 -25.29
C ASN A 5 22.34 -7.85 -24.44
N GLU A 6 21.86 -8.97 -24.99
CA GLU A 6 21.12 -9.99 -24.22
C GLU A 6 22.01 -10.64 -23.15
N LYS A 7 23.29 -10.89 -23.47
CA LYS A 7 24.26 -11.44 -22.51
C LYS A 7 24.56 -10.45 -21.39
N ILE A 8 24.59 -9.14 -21.69
CA ILE A 8 24.78 -8.09 -20.68
C ILE A 8 23.59 -8.06 -19.73
N LEU A 9 22.35 -8.04 -20.23
CA LEU A 9 21.15 -8.06 -19.39
C LEU A 9 21.09 -9.30 -18.50
N HIS A 10 21.46 -10.48 -19.03
CA HIS A 10 21.54 -11.70 -18.22
C HIS A 10 22.58 -11.59 -17.09
N ARG A 11 23.74 -10.98 -17.34
CA ARG A 11 24.75 -10.72 -16.30
C ARG A 11 24.23 -9.71 -15.27
N LEU A 12 23.52 -8.69 -15.70
CA LEU A 12 22.93 -7.70 -14.78
C LEU A 12 21.88 -8.30 -13.86
N LEU A 13 21.07 -9.25 -14.33
CA LEU A 13 20.11 -9.99 -13.50
C LEU A 13 20.80 -10.89 -12.45
N ALA A 14 22.05 -11.28 -12.68
CA ALA A 14 22.84 -12.06 -11.71
C ALA A 14 23.46 -11.19 -10.60
N ILE A 15 23.41 -9.86 -10.74
CA ILE A 15 23.81 -8.93 -9.67
C ILE A 15 22.75 -9.00 -8.56
N ASP A 16 23.22 -9.18 -7.32
CA ASP A 16 22.35 -9.24 -6.15
C ASP A 16 21.39 -8.03 -6.08
N GLY A 17 20.10 -8.31 -5.91
CA GLY A 17 19.00 -7.35 -5.90
C GLY A 17 18.35 -7.10 -7.27
N ASN A 18 19.01 -7.39 -8.39
CA ASN A 18 18.42 -7.26 -9.73
C ASN A 18 17.59 -8.50 -10.14
N ASN A 19 17.76 -9.62 -9.44
CA ASN A 19 16.98 -10.84 -9.61
C ASN A 19 15.56 -10.78 -9.01
N GLU A 20 15.22 -9.68 -8.36
CA GLU A 20 13.90 -9.38 -7.81
C GLU A 20 13.37 -8.06 -8.39
N CYS A 21 12.06 -7.93 -8.48
CA CYS A 21 11.40 -6.70 -8.89
C CYS A 21 11.71 -5.56 -7.90
N ALA A 22 12.17 -4.41 -8.42
CA ALA A 22 12.54 -3.25 -7.64
C ALA A 22 11.42 -2.67 -6.76
N ASP A 23 10.16 -3.02 -7.05
CA ASP A 23 9.01 -2.42 -6.39
C ASP A 23 8.22 -3.37 -5.50
N CYS A 24 8.08 -4.65 -5.87
CA CYS A 24 7.29 -5.62 -5.09
C CYS A 24 8.06 -6.88 -4.67
N ALA A 25 9.36 -6.94 -4.96
CA ALA A 25 10.24 -8.08 -4.70
C ALA A 25 9.81 -9.42 -5.34
N ALA A 26 8.89 -9.41 -6.31
CA ALA A 26 8.57 -10.58 -7.11
C ALA A 26 9.84 -11.08 -7.82
N LYS A 27 10.08 -12.39 -7.80
CA LYS A 27 11.29 -12.99 -8.38
C LYS A 27 11.25 -12.94 -9.90
N HIS A 28 12.43 -13.03 -10.51
CA HIS A 28 12.61 -13.18 -11.96
C HIS A 28 11.95 -12.06 -12.78
N PRO A 29 12.35 -10.78 -12.59
CA PRO A 29 11.82 -9.69 -13.39
C PRO A 29 12.13 -9.88 -14.88
N GLU A 30 11.14 -9.64 -15.74
CA GLU A 30 11.24 -9.77 -17.20
C GLU A 30 11.21 -8.42 -17.93
N TRP A 31 11.02 -7.34 -17.17
CA TRP A 31 10.95 -5.98 -17.68
C TRP A 31 12.01 -5.12 -17.02
N ALA A 32 12.32 -3.98 -17.63
CA ALA A 32 13.12 -2.94 -17.00
C ALA A 32 12.59 -1.55 -17.38
N SER A 33 12.71 -0.62 -16.44
CA SER A 33 12.63 0.82 -16.75
C SER A 33 14.03 1.31 -17.07
N TYR A 34 14.32 1.53 -18.35
CA TYR A 34 15.69 1.78 -18.80
C TYR A 34 16.17 3.20 -18.54
N ASN A 35 15.27 4.17 -18.38
CA ASN A 35 15.64 5.53 -18.00
C ASN A 35 15.86 5.66 -16.48
N ILE A 36 15.09 4.93 -15.67
CA ILE A 36 15.29 4.89 -14.22
C ILE A 36 16.49 3.99 -13.87
N GLY A 37 16.65 2.86 -14.58
CA GLY A 37 17.72 1.89 -14.36
C GLY A 37 17.35 0.73 -13.43
N ILE A 38 16.10 0.25 -13.49
CA ILE A 38 15.57 -0.80 -12.58
C ILE A 38 14.92 -1.97 -13.31
N PHE A 39 14.93 -3.13 -12.68
CA PHE A 39 14.27 -4.36 -13.13
C PHE A 39 12.92 -4.57 -12.47
N LEU A 40 11.92 -4.96 -13.25
CA LEU A 40 10.50 -4.96 -12.89
C LEU A 40 9.84 -6.28 -13.30
N CYS A 41 8.89 -6.74 -12.50
CA CYS A 41 7.95 -7.78 -12.94
C CYS A 41 6.88 -7.19 -13.87
N THR A 42 6.13 -8.05 -14.56
CA THR A 42 5.06 -7.65 -15.50
C THR A 42 4.01 -6.74 -14.84
N ARG A 43 3.64 -7.03 -13.59
CA ARG A 43 2.65 -6.23 -12.84
C ARG A 43 3.13 -4.81 -12.55
N CYS A 44 4.37 -4.64 -12.07
CA CYS A 44 4.92 -3.32 -11.79
C CYS A 44 5.24 -2.55 -13.08
N CYS A 45 5.66 -3.26 -14.14
CA CYS A 45 5.82 -2.68 -15.48
C CYS A 45 4.52 -2.01 -15.98
N ALA A 46 3.34 -2.61 -15.73
CA ALA A 46 2.07 -2.00 -16.10
C ALA A 46 1.82 -0.65 -15.41
N VAL A 47 2.17 -0.54 -14.11
CA VAL A 47 2.09 0.73 -13.38
C VAL A 47 3.06 1.76 -13.95
N HIS A 48 4.30 1.35 -14.24
CA HIS A 48 5.30 2.22 -14.84
C HIS A 48 4.88 2.79 -16.19
N ARG A 49 4.16 2.01 -17.02
CA ARG A 49 3.57 2.53 -18.27
C ARG A 49 2.53 3.61 -18.00
N ASN A 50 1.69 3.40 -16.99
CA ASN A 50 0.61 4.33 -16.63
C ASN A 50 1.10 5.64 -16.00
N MET A 51 2.35 5.72 -15.54
CA MET A 51 2.97 7.00 -15.13
C MET A 51 3.37 7.88 -16.34
N GLY A 52 3.48 7.28 -17.53
CA GLY A 52 3.86 7.99 -18.75
C GLY A 52 5.38 8.09 -18.98
N ALA A 53 5.75 8.23 -20.27
CA ALA A 53 7.13 8.14 -20.75
C ALA A 53 8.05 9.29 -20.29
N HIS A 54 7.48 10.36 -19.73
CA HIS A 54 8.25 11.45 -19.12
C HIS A 54 8.81 11.06 -17.73
N ILE A 55 8.22 10.06 -17.07
CA ILE A 55 8.67 9.50 -15.78
C ILE A 55 9.40 8.18 -15.99
N SER A 56 8.76 7.22 -16.66
CA SER A 56 9.30 5.87 -16.83
C SER A 56 9.11 5.34 -18.24
N LYS A 57 10.19 4.83 -18.83
CA LYS A 57 10.21 4.17 -20.13
C LYS A 57 10.64 2.73 -19.94
N VAL A 58 9.76 1.80 -20.29
CA VAL A 58 9.94 0.37 -20.01
C VAL A 58 10.18 -0.43 -21.29
N LYS A 59 10.95 -1.51 -21.16
CA LYS A 59 11.22 -2.51 -22.20
C LYS A 59 11.22 -3.92 -21.61
N HIS A 60 10.79 -4.90 -22.39
CA HIS A 60 10.95 -6.32 -22.10
C HIS A 60 12.42 -6.69 -22.29
N LEU A 61 12.97 -7.47 -21.35
CA LEU A 61 14.40 -7.81 -21.37
C LEU A 61 14.78 -8.68 -22.57
N LYS A 62 13.86 -9.55 -23.03
CA LYS A 62 14.08 -10.48 -24.16
C LYS A 62 13.42 -10.09 -25.49
N LEU A 63 12.31 -9.35 -25.46
CA LEU A 63 11.45 -9.18 -26.64
C LEU A 63 11.69 -7.83 -27.34
N ASP A 64 12.23 -6.85 -26.63
CA ASP A 64 12.51 -5.53 -27.18
C ASP A 64 13.98 -5.40 -27.59
N LYS A 65 14.25 -4.55 -28.58
CA LYS A 65 15.61 -4.17 -28.96
C LYS A 65 16.19 -3.17 -27.97
N TRP A 66 17.46 -3.35 -27.62
CA TRP A 66 18.19 -2.51 -26.66
C TRP A 66 19.34 -1.77 -27.35
N GLU A 67 19.44 -0.48 -27.07
CA GLU A 67 20.57 0.36 -27.45
C GLU A 67 21.63 0.35 -26.35
N ASP A 68 22.89 0.56 -26.71
CA ASP A 68 24.01 0.50 -25.77
C ASP A 68 23.88 1.56 -24.66
N SER A 69 23.43 2.77 -24.98
CA SER A 69 23.15 3.84 -24.02
C SER A 69 22.08 3.47 -22.98
N GLN A 70 21.12 2.62 -23.35
CA GLN A 70 20.10 2.12 -22.43
C GLN A 70 20.69 1.07 -21.49
N LEU A 71 21.63 0.25 -21.97
CA LEU A 71 22.34 -0.71 -21.14
C LEU A 71 23.32 -0.06 -20.18
N GLU A 72 24.03 0.98 -20.61
CA GLU A 72 24.92 1.78 -19.75
C GLU A 72 24.16 2.28 -18.52
N ARG A 73 22.93 2.79 -18.70
CA ARG A 73 22.09 3.23 -17.60
C ARG A 73 21.70 2.08 -16.65
N MET A 74 21.40 0.90 -17.19
CA MET A 74 21.09 -0.28 -16.38
C MET A 74 22.32 -0.78 -15.59
N ILE A 75 23.53 -0.65 -16.16
CA ILE A 75 24.81 -0.97 -15.51
C ILE A 75 25.10 0.02 -14.38
N GLU A 76 24.89 1.31 -14.62
CA GLU A 76 25.19 2.40 -13.68
C GLU A 76 24.32 2.34 -12.42
N VAL A 77 23.02 2.06 -12.58
CA VAL A 77 22.04 2.21 -11.50
C VAL A 77 21.72 0.86 -10.84
N GLY A 78 20.99 -0.01 -11.56
CA GLY A 78 20.43 -1.23 -10.97
C GLY A 78 19.49 -0.98 -9.78
N ASN A 79 18.91 -2.07 -9.26
CA ASN A 79 17.89 -1.98 -8.21
C ASN A 79 18.44 -1.44 -6.90
N LYS A 80 19.68 -1.81 -6.53
CA LYS A 80 20.32 -1.36 -5.28
C LYS A 80 20.56 0.14 -5.24
N ALA A 81 21.18 0.72 -6.28
CA ALA A 81 21.43 2.17 -6.29
C ALA A 81 20.12 2.95 -6.42
N SER A 82 19.15 2.44 -7.20
CA SER A 82 17.81 3.01 -7.25
C SER A 82 17.15 3.03 -5.87
N LYS A 83 17.22 1.93 -5.10
CA LYS A 83 16.70 1.87 -3.73
C LYS A 83 17.38 2.91 -2.82
N LEU A 84 18.71 3.04 -2.89
CA LEU A 84 19.45 4.07 -2.15
C LEU A 84 19.07 5.50 -2.53
N LYS A 85 18.50 5.72 -3.72
CA LYS A 85 18.02 7.04 -4.16
C LYS A 85 16.56 7.28 -3.80
N TYR A 86 15.67 6.37 -4.20
CA TYR A 86 14.22 6.56 -4.15
C TYR A 86 13.56 6.02 -2.88
N GLU A 87 14.30 5.35 -2.00
CA GLU A 87 13.79 4.84 -0.72
C GLU A 87 14.57 5.37 0.50
N GLN A 88 15.22 6.53 0.36
CA GLN A 88 16.08 7.11 1.41
C GLN A 88 15.35 7.34 2.73
N ARG A 89 14.10 7.81 2.66
CA ARG A 89 13.32 8.28 3.82
C ARG A 89 11.94 7.65 3.87
N VAL A 90 11.83 6.37 3.52
CA VAL A 90 10.57 5.63 3.65
C VAL A 90 10.23 5.52 5.14
N PRO A 91 9.09 6.07 5.60
CA PRO A 91 8.69 5.94 7.00
C PRO A 91 8.54 4.47 7.39
N ALA A 92 8.94 4.08 8.60
CA ALA A 92 8.86 2.68 9.03
C ALA A 92 7.43 2.13 9.05
N CYS A 93 6.44 3.00 9.31
CA CYS A 93 5.02 2.66 9.19
C CYS A 93 4.57 2.38 7.75
N TYR A 94 5.31 2.81 6.71
CA TYR A 94 4.91 2.64 5.33
C TYR A 94 5.00 1.17 4.91
N ARG A 95 3.87 0.58 4.49
CA ARG A 95 3.84 -0.81 4.03
C ARG A 95 4.44 -0.92 2.63
N ARG A 96 5.53 -1.68 2.49
CA ARG A 96 6.08 -2.04 1.18
C ARG A 96 5.24 -3.15 0.54
N PRO A 97 4.86 -3.05 -0.74
CA PRO A 97 4.07 -4.08 -1.39
C PRO A 97 4.89 -5.35 -1.61
N ARG A 98 4.21 -6.50 -1.51
CA ARG A 98 4.69 -7.82 -1.97
C ARG A 98 3.97 -8.23 -3.25
N GLU A 99 4.42 -9.32 -3.87
CA GLU A 99 3.90 -9.83 -5.14
C GLU A 99 2.37 -9.99 -5.19
N ASN A 100 1.74 -10.40 -4.09
CA ASN A 100 0.30 -10.67 -4.00
C ASN A 100 -0.50 -9.58 -3.27
N ASP A 101 0.13 -8.46 -2.92
CA ASP A 101 -0.56 -7.37 -2.23
C ASP A 101 -1.59 -6.68 -3.14
N PRO A 102 -2.58 -5.98 -2.59
CA PRO A 102 -3.60 -5.26 -3.36
C PRO A 102 -3.01 -4.29 -4.41
N GLN A 103 -3.67 -4.17 -5.56
CA GLN A 103 -3.20 -3.34 -6.68
C GLN A 103 -2.95 -1.89 -6.30
N ILE A 104 -3.83 -1.31 -5.47
CA ILE A 104 -3.68 0.06 -4.99
C ILE A 104 -2.39 0.28 -4.19
N LEU A 105 -1.98 -0.68 -3.34
CA LEU A 105 -0.75 -0.54 -2.55
C LEU A 105 0.47 -0.52 -3.46
N THR A 106 0.52 -1.43 -4.44
CA THR A 106 1.60 -1.48 -5.43
C THR A 106 1.66 -0.21 -6.27
N GLU A 107 0.51 0.26 -6.76
CA GLU A 107 0.46 1.48 -7.57
C GLU A 107 0.92 2.71 -6.78
N GLN A 108 0.40 2.90 -5.56
CA GLN A 108 0.73 4.07 -4.77
C GLN A 108 2.17 4.05 -4.25
N TRP A 109 2.75 2.87 -4.01
CA TRP A 109 4.18 2.73 -3.73
C TRP A 109 5.05 3.19 -4.90
N ILE A 110 4.77 2.71 -6.11
CA ILE A 110 5.53 3.07 -7.32
C ILE A 110 5.42 4.57 -7.61
N ARG A 111 4.21 5.12 -7.53
CA ARG A 111 3.98 6.56 -7.73
C ARG A 111 4.64 7.39 -6.62
N ALA A 112 4.62 6.95 -5.36
CA ALA A 112 5.33 7.63 -4.27
C ALA A 112 6.84 7.69 -4.55
N LYS A 113 7.44 6.58 -5.02
CA LYS A 113 8.87 6.49 -5.33
C LYS A 113 9.28 7.38 -6.50
N TYR A 114 8.60 7.28 -7.65
CA TYR A 114 9.14 7.80 -8.91
C TYR A 114 8.39 8.99 -9.50
N GLU A 115 7.09 9.13 -9.21
CA GLU A 115 6.27 10.25 -9.69
C GLU A 115 6.30 11.41 -8.69
N ARG A 116 6.08 11.11 -7.41
CA ARG A 116 5.98 12.12 -6.35
C ARG A 116 7.27 12.32 -5.56
N LEU A 117 8.23 11.41 -5.74
CA LEU A 117 9.55 11.48 -5.10
C LEU A 117 9.47 11.61 -3.57
N GLU A 118 8.43 11.04 -2.94
CA GLU A 118 8.06 11.26 -1.53
C GLU A 118 9.18 10.90 -0.56
N PHE A 119 10.02 9.93 -0.91
CA PHE A 119 11.02 9.39 0.00
C PHE A 119 12.43 9.95 -0.25
N CYS A 120 12.60 10.81 -1.26
CA CYS A 120 13.88 11.44 -1.57
C CYS A 120 13.81 12.98 -1.57
N MET A 121 12.63 13.58 -1.50
CA MET A 121 12.42 15.01 -1.28
C MET A 121 12.36 15.38 0.22
N ASN A 122 12.63 16.65 0.55
CA ASN A 122 12.71 17.12 1.94
C ASN A 122 11.37 17.29 2.66
N GLU A 123 10.27 17.25 1.92
CA GLU A 123 8.93 17.41 2.48
C GLU A 123 8.45 16.11 3.12
N ARG A 124 7.94 16.21 4.35
CA ARG A 124 7.35 15.06 5.03
C ARG A 124 5.97 14.76 4.44
N PRO A 125 5.65 13.49 4.13
CA PRO A 125 4.32 13.13 3.65
C PRO A 125 3.23 13.46 4.68
N ALA A 126 2.07 13.91 4.19
CA ALA A 126 0.97 14.38 5.05
C ALA A 126 0.49 13.34 6.08
N TYR A 127 0.53 12.05 5.73
CA TYR A 127 0.14 10.95 6.61
C TYR A 127 1.08 10.73 7.81
N THR A 128 2.19 11.46 7.91
CA THR A 128 3.15 11.36 9.03
C THR A 128 2.98 12.42 10.12
N TYR A 129 2.06 13.38 9.96
CA TYR A 129 1.90 14.50 10.91
C TYR A 129 1.14 14.17 12.20
N GLY A 130 0.65 12.94 12.39
CA GLY A 130 -0.15 12.55 13.55
C GLY A 130 -1.57 13.16 13.57
N HIS A 131 -1.92 13.97 12.58
CA HIS A 131 -3.26 14.51 12.37
C HIS A 131 -3.60 14.48 10.89
N MET A 132 -4.81 14.01 10.56
CA MET A 132 -5.32 14.01 9.19
C MET A 132 -6.82 14.20 9.23
N GLU A 133 -7.34 15.13 8.42
CA GLU A 133 -8.77 15.28 8.22
C GLU A 133 -9.11 15.34 6.74
N GLY A 134 -10.34 14.94 6.42
CA GLY A 134 -10.80 14.86 5.03
C GLY A 134 -12.10 14.12 4.94
N PHE A 135 -12.58 13.92 3.71
CA PHE A 135 -13.84 13.24 3.47
C PHE A 135 -13.61 11.86 2.88
N LEU A 136 -14.38 10.88 3.32
CA LEU A 136 -14.42 9.54 2.73
C LEU A 136 -15.86 9.17 2.43
N MET A 137 -16.05 8.44 1.33
CA MET A 137 -17.33 7.82 1.03
C MET A 137 -17.48 6.62 1.96
N LYS A 138 -18.43 6.69 2.91
CA LYS A 138 -18.65 5.67 3.92
C LYS A 138 -19.95 4.91 3.66
N ARG A 139 -19.89 3.59 3.69
CA ARG A 139 -21.08 2.72 3.60
C ARG A 139 -21.99 2.90 4.83
N GLY A 140 -23.28 3.12 4.59
CA GLY A 140 -24.34 3.10 5.58
C GLY A 140 -24.59 1.69 6.11
N LYS A 141 -24.98 1.58 7.38
CA LYS A 141 -25.20 0.28 8.06
C LYS A 141 -26.46 -0.42 7.54
N GLU A 142 -27.52 0.34 7.29
CA GLU A 142 -28.86 -0.17 7.01
C GLU A 142 -29.16 -0.19 5.51
N ASP A 143 -28.82 0.88 4.79
CA ASP A 143 -29.14 1.06 3.38
C ASP A 143 -28.04 0.60 2.42
N SER A 144 -26.87 0.23 2.95
CA SER A 144 -25.65 -0.07 2.17
C SER A 144 -25.22 1.05 1.20
N ARG A 145 -25.79 2.25 1.29
CA ARG A 145 -25.44 3.38 0.42
C ARG A 145 -24.18 4.06 0.92
N TYR A 146 -23.34 4.51 0.01
CA TYR A 146 -22.18 5.31 0.36
C TYR A 146 -22.57 6.77 0.49
N GLN A 147 -22.13 7.41 1.57
CA GLN A 147 -22.36 8.82 1.81
C GLN A 147 -21.06 9.47 2.25
N LEU A 148 -20.85 10.71 1.79
CA LEU A 148 -19.67 11.48 2.14
C LEU A 148 -19.69 11.79 3.64
N ARG A 149 -18.58 11.53 4.32
CA ARG A 149 -18.41 11.77 5.76
C ARG A 149 -17.05 12.38 6.03
N LYS A 150 -17.01 13.41 6.86
CA LYS A 150 -15.74 13.95 7.38
C LYS A 150 -15.15 12.94 8.36
N PHE A 151 -13.90 12.58 8.17
CA PHE A 151 -13.08 11.82 9.10
C PHE A 151 -11.98 12.71 9.65
N VAL A 152 -11.61 12.49 10.91
CA VAL A 152 -10.51 13.17 11.60
C VAL A 152 -9.74 12.12 12.39
N LEU A 153 -8.48 11.92 12.01
CA LEU A 153 -7.50 11.15 12.76
C LEU A 153 -6.72 12.11 13.66
N SER A 154 -6.59 11.75 14.93
CA SER A 154 -5.76 12.43 15.92
C SER A 154 -4.98 11.37 16.70
N GLU A 155 -3.69 11.31 16.45
CA GLU A 155 -2.74 10.44 17.14
C GLU A 155 -2.60 10.82 18.61
N ALA A 156 -2.57 12.12 18.91
CA ALA A 156 -2.50 12.65 20.28
C ALA A 156 -3.68 12.16 21.14
N ASP A 157 -4.87 12.06 20.54
CA ASP A 157 -6.07 11.60 21.24
C ASP A 157 -6.27 10.07 21.14
N ASP A 158 -5.46 9.35 20.38
CA ASP A 158 -5.69 7.95 19.97
C ASP A 158 -7.09 7.75 19.32
N THR A 159 -7.53 8.69 18.48
CA THR A 159 -8.87 8.64 17.88
C THR A 159 -8.90 8.77 16.37
N LEU A 160 -9.74 7.93 15.74
CA LEU A 160 -10.30 8.17 14.42
C LEU A 160 -11.79 8.46 14.58
N ARG A 161 -12.19 9.69 14.26
CA ARG A 161 -13.55 10.19 14.44
C ARG A 161 -14.20 10.36 13.07
N TYR A 162 -15.51 10.15 12.98
CA TYR A 162 -16.26 10.56 11.79
C TYR A 162 -17.55 11.28 12.13
N PHE A 163 -17.96 12.17 11.23
CA PHE A 163 -19.06 13.10 11.42
C PHE A 163 -20.11 12.89 10.34
N VAL A 164 -21.38 12.90 10.73
CA VAL A 164 -22.51 12.90 9.79
C VAL A 164 -22.83 14.32 9.31
N LYS A 165 -22.55 15.33 10.15
CA LYS A 165 -22.63 16.76 9.87
C LYS A 165 -21.44 17.43 10.54
N GLU A 166 -20.73 18.33 9.86
CA GLU A 166 -19.45 18.90 10.32
C GLU A 166 -19.52 19.67 11.65
N LYS A 167 -20.63 20.36 11.91
CA LYS A 167 -20.79 21.25 13.09
C LYS A 167 -21.39 20.56 14.33
N ARG A 168 -21.19 19.25 14.49
CA ARG A 168 -21.76 18.46 15.60
C ARG A 168 -20.74 17.48 16.16
N GLU A 169 -21.04 16.93 17.33
CA GLU A 169 -20.29 15.83 17.94
C GLU A 169 -20.03 14.68 16.96
N PRO A 170 -18.90 13.96 17.09
CA PRO A 170 -18.59 12.83 16.25
C PRO A 170 -19.68 11.75 16.38
N LYS A 171 -20.10 11.18 15.24
CA LYS A 171 -21.08 10.08 15.22
C LYS A 171 -20.49 8.80 15.81
N ALA A 172 -19.19 8.61 15.64
CA ALA A 172 -18.43 7.59 16.35
C ALA A 172 -16.99 8.07 16.57
N ILE A 173 -16.42 7.58 17.66
CA ILE A 173 -15.01 7.72 18.02
C ILE A 173 -14.44 6.31 18.05
N LEU A 174 -13.48 6.03 17.19
CA LEU A 174 -12.78 4.75 17.13
C LEU A 174 -11.40 4.95 17.75
N ARG A 175 -10.98 4.01 18.60
CA ARG A 175 -9.63 4.03 19.16
C ARG A 175 -8.64 3.47 18.14
N ILE A 176 -7.59 4.23 17.79
CA ILE A 176 -6.65 3.83 16.71
C ILE A 176 -5.84 2.59 17.13
N SER A 177 -5.41 2.53 18.38
CA SER A 177 -4.68 1.38 18.93
C SER A 177 -5.43 0.04 18.75
N GLU A 178 -6.76 0.05 18.87
CA GLU A 178 -7.63 -1.13 18.72
C GLU A 178 -8.18 -1.33 17.29
N LEU A 179 -7.89 -0.40 16.37
CA LEU A 179 -8.39 -0.41 15.01
C LEU A 179 -7.50 -1.25 14.09
N ASN A 180 -8.06 -2.23 13.38
CA ASN A 180 -7.41 -2.82 12.20
C ASN A 180 -7.91 -2.14 10.93
N VAL A 181 -7.03 -1.95 9.94
CA VAL A 181 -7.40 -1.42 8.62
C VAL A 181 -6.72 -2.24 7.53
N VAL A 182 -7.50 -2.63 6.52
CA VAL A 182 -7.04 -3.42 5.37
C VAL A 182 -7.64 -2.86 4.09
N TYR A 183 -6.95 -3.01 2.95
CA TYR A 183 -7.58 -2.74 1.66
C TYR A 183 -8.67 -3.78 1.38
N ALA A 184 -9.80 -3.33 0.84
CA ALA A 184 -10.97 -4.19 0.64
C ALA A 184 -11.65 -4.05 -0.74
N PRO A 185 -10.89 -4.00 -1.85
CA PRO A 185 -11.46 -3.71 -3.17
C PRO A 185 -12.51 -4.71 -3.62
N ALA A 186 -12.28 -6.01 -3.41
CA ALA A 186 -13.21 -7.06 -3.81
C ALA A 186 -14.55 -7.03 -3.03
N LYS A 187 -14.52 -6.63 -1.76
CA LYS A 187 -15.74 -6.56 -0.91
C LYS A 187 -16.57 -5.32 -1.18
N ILE A 188 -15.91 -4.22 -1.53
CA ILE A 188 -16.53 -2.91 -1.69
C ILE A 188 -16.94 -2.66 -3.14
N GLY A 189 -16.27 -3.30 -4.11
CA GLY A 189 -16.48 -3.04 -5.54
C GLY A 189 -15.83 -1.74 -6.01
N ASN A 190 -14.94 -1.14 -5.20
CA ASN A 190 -14.16 0.04 -5.55
C ASN A 190 -12.66 -0.26 -5.29
N PRO A 191 -11.76 -0.02 -6.27
CA PRO A 191 -10.33 -0.33 -6.12
C PRO A 191 -9.65 0.44 -4.98
N ASN A 192 -10.18 1.61 -4.63
CA ASN A 192 -9.60 2.58 -3.71
C ASN A 192 -10.31 2.56 -2.37
N SER A 193 -10.34 1.38 -1.74
CA SER A 193 -11.22 1.14 -0.60
C SER A 193 -10.57 0.41 0.56
N LEU A 194 -11.05 0.71 1.76
CA LEU A 194 -10.58 0.18 3.03
C LEU A 194 -11.73 -0.42 3.84
N GLN A 195 -11.43 -1.50 4.55
CA GLN A 195 -12.23 -2.02 5.64
C GLN A 195 -11.55 -1.69 6.96
N LEU A 196 -12.25 -0.93 7.79
CA LEU A 196 -11.88 -0.59 9.16
C LEU A 196 -12.62 -1.56 10.09
N THR A 197 -11.88 -2.22 10.98
CA THR A 197 -12.41 -3.22 11.89
C THR A 197 -12.01 -2.89 13.32
N PHE A 198 -12.98 -2.84 14.23
CA PHE A 198 -12.76 -2.50 15.64
C PHE A 198 -13.76 -3.23 16.53
N MET A 199 -13.42 -3.40 17.80
CA MET A 199 -14.32 -3.99 18.79
C MET A 199 -15.23 -2.92 19.40
N LYS A 200 -16.50 -3.25 19.58
CA LYS A 200 -17.45 -2.42 20.33
C LYS A 200 -18.44 -3.32 21.06
N ASP A 201 -18.54 -3.15 22.38
CA ASP A 201 -19.46 -3.90 23.25
C ASP A 201 -19.29 -5.42 23.10
N GLY A 202 -18.04 -5.90 23.06
CA GLY A 202 -17.72 -7.33 22.85
C GLY A 202 -17.95 -7.86 21.43
N THR A 203 -18.38 -7.01 20.49
CA THR A 203 -18.65 -7.41 19.10
C THR A 203 -17.74 -6.70 18.11
N THR A 204 -17.26 -7.44 17.10
CA THR A 204 -16.52 -6.86 15.98
C THR A 204 -17.46 -6.02 15.11
N ARG A 205 -17.04 -4.80 14.80
CA ARG A 205 -17.72 -3.87 13.90
C ARG A 205 -16.85 -3.60 12.68
N HIS A 206 -17.50 -3.38 11.55
CA HIS A 206 -16.84 -3.04 10.29
C HIS A 206 -17.36 -1.70 9.76
N ILE A 207 -16.43 -0.87 9.28
CA ILE A 207 -16.71 0.31 8.50
C ILE A 207 -16.03 0.12 7.14
N TYR A 208 -16.81 0.30 6.07
CA TYR A 208 -16.31 0.25 4.70
C TYR A 208 -16.27 1.66 4.14
N VAL A 209 -15.10 2.07 3.66
CA VAL A 209 -14.87 3.39 3.08
C VAL A 209 -14.12 3.30 1.77
N TYR A 210 -14.31 4.29 0.91
CA TYR A 210 -13.45 4.50 -0.26
C TYR A 210 -13.22 5.99 -0.49
N HIS A 211 -12.27 6.30 -1.36
CA HIS A 211 -12.07 7.61 -1.94
C HIS A 211 -11.81 7.47 -3.43
N ASP A 212 -12.27 8.41 -4.26
CA ASP A 212 -12.07 8.32 -5.72
C ASP A 212 -10.59 8.52 -6.08
N ASP A 213 -9.89 9.38 -5.35
CA ASP A 213 -8.42 9.51 -5.43
C ASP A 213 -7.71 8.36 -4.69
N PRO A 214 -6.91 7.53 -5.40
CA PRO A 214 -6.16 6.42 -4.80
C PRO A 214 -5.04 6.88 -3.85
N LYS A 215 -4.46 8.07 -4.06
CA LYS A 215 -3.46 8.62 -3.14
C LYS A 215 -4.10 8.94 -1.80
N GLU A 216 -5.28 9.55 -1.79
CA GLU A 216 -5.93 9.96 -0.55
C GLU A 216 -6.36 8.76 0.30
N ILE A 217 -6.94 7.70 -0.29
CA ILE A 217 -7.26 6.51 0.49
C ILE A 217 -5.98 5.81 1.02
N ASN A 218 -4.90 5.82 0.24
CA ASN A 218 -3.61 5.29 0.69
C ASN A 218 -3.02 6.12 1.83
N ASN A 219 -3.14 7.45 1.78
CA ASN A 219 -2.73 8.33 2.86
C ASN A 219 -3.48 8.03 4.15
N TRP A 220 -4.80 7.78 4.10
CA TRP A 220 -5.57 7.35 5.27
C TRP A 220 -5.07 6.01 5.84
N TYR A 221 -4.78 5.03 4.99
CA TYR A 221 -4.20 3.75 5.42
C TYR A 221 -2.84 3.95 6.12
N MET A 222 -1.96 4.75 5.52
CA MET A 222 -0.63 5.03 6.08
C MET A 222 -0.72 5.87 7.36
N ALA A 223 -1.62 6.85 7.44
CA ALA A 223 -1.80 7.70 8.63
C ALA A 223 -2.24 6.88 9.84
N ILE A 224 -3.17 5.93 9.65
CA ILE A 224 -3.56 4.99 10.70
C ILE A 224 -2.35 4.16 11.14
N ARG A 225 -1.57 3.61 10.19
CA ARG A 225 -0.38 2.83 10.51
C ARG A 225 0.68 3.64 11.27
N CYS A 226 0.93 4.88 10.89
CA CYS A 226 1.90 5.74 11.56
C CYS A 226 1.45 6.11 12.99
N ALA A 227 0.17 6.45 13.16
CA ALA A 227 -0.39 6.69 14.49
C ALA A 227 -0.30 5.45 15.39
N LYS A 228 -0.55 4.24 14.84
CA LYS A 228 -0.36 2.98 15.57
C LYS A 228 1.09 2.74 15.97
N LEU A 229 2.04 3.03 15.06
CA LEU A 229 3.46 2.83 15.33
C LEU A 229 3.94 3.71 16.47
N HIS A 230 3.60 5.00 16.43
CA HIS A 230 3.98 5.92 17.51
C HIS A 230 3.36 5.48 18.86
N ARG A 231 2.12 4.99 18.84
CA ARG A 231 1.47 4.49 20.06
C ARG A 231 2.17 3.26 20.63
N LEU A 232 2.58 2.34 19.77
CA LEU A 232 3.37 1.18 20.17
C LEU A 232 4.75 1.57 20.69
N GLN A 233 5.43 2.53 20.07
CA GLN A 233 6.74 3.01 20.53
C GLN A 233 6.67 3.61 21.94
N ILE A 234 5.59 4.32 22.26
CA ILE A 234 5.38 4.84 23.62
C ILE A 234 5.02 3.70 24.60
N ALA A 235 4.21 2.73 24.18
CA ALA A 235 3.82 1.61 25.04
C ALA A 235 4.96 0.62 25.29
N PHE A 236 5.88 0.48 24.34
CA PHE A 236 6.97 -0.50 24.34
C PHE A 236 8.31 0.18 23.97
N PRO A 237 8.85 1.08 24.81
CA PRO A 237 10.02 1.89 24.48
C PRO A 237 11.31 1.08 24.28
N SER A 238 11.36 -0.15 24.77
CA SER A 238 12.50 -1.06 24.60
C SER A 238 12.41 -1.95 23.35
N ALA A 239 11.27 -1.97 22.66
CA ALA A 239 11.08 -2.78 21.46
C ALA A 239 11.73 -2.10 20.24
N SER A 240 12.30 -2.89 19.34
CA SER A 240 12.82 -2.35 18.10
C SER A 240 11.68 -1.90 17.19
N GLU A 241 11.91 -0.89 16.36
CA GLU A 241 10.90 -0.41 15.41
C GLU A 241 10.45 -1.52 14.44
N SER A 242 11.37 -2.39 14.02
CA SER A 242 11.07 -3.54 13.18
C SER A 242 10.08 -4.50 13.82
N ASP A 243 10.23 -4.77 15.13
CA ASP A 243 9.31 -5.66 15.84
C ASP A 243 7.91 -5.03 15.95
N LEU A 244 7.84 -3.71 16.14
CA LEU A 244 6.57 -2.99 16.28
C LEU A 244 5.79 -2.89 14.98
N VAL A 245 6.46 -2.80 13.83
CA VAL A 245 5.82 -2.67 12.51
C VAL A 245 4.91 -3.86 12.18
N ASP A 246 5.24 -5.05 12.68
CA ASP A 246 4.44 -6.25 12.48
C ASP A 246 3.08 -6.18 13.19
N TYR A 247 2.93 -5.34 14.22
CA TYR A 247 1.68 -5.21 15.00
C TYR A 247 0.74 -4.11 14.51
N LEU A 248 1.08 -3.37 13.45
CA LEU A 248 0.31 -2.20 13.02
C LEU A 248 -1.06 -2.57 12.44
N THR A 249 -1.07 -3.24 11.29
CA THR A 249 -2.29 -3.64 10.59
C THR A 249 -2.06 -4.99 9.93
N HIS A 250 -3.09 -5.83 9.95
CA HIS A 250 -3.00 -7.23 9.52
C HIS A 250 -4.08 -7.54 8.51
N ASP A 251 -3.67 -8.06 7.35
CA ASP A 251 -4.61 -8.63 6.39
C ASP A 251 -5.26 -9.88 6.99
N PHE A 252 -6.48 -10.17 6.58
CA PHE A 252 -7.16 -11.38 6.99
C PHE A 252 -6.47 -12.60 6.37
N ALA A 253 -6.12 -13.59 7.19
CA ALA A 253 -5.39 -14.77 6.74
C ALA A 253 -6.12 -15.53 5.61
N ARG A 254 -7.45 -15.64 5.73
CA ARG A 254 -8.34 -16.20 4.71
C ARG A 254 -9.72 -15.58 4.82
N GLU A 255 -10.36 -15.34 3.68
CA GLU A 255 -11.73 -14.87 3.60
C GLU A 255 -12.44 -15.56 2.45
N GLY A 256 -13.72 -15.88 2.64
CA GLY A 256 -14.51 -16.58 1.65
C GLY A 256 -15.86 -17.01 2.20
N TRP A 257 -16.72 -17.48 1.30
CA TRP A 257 -18.00 -18.05 1.67
C TRP A 257 -17.81 -19.48 2.18
N LEU A 258 -18.40 -19.78 3.33
CA LEU A 258 -18.43 -21.12 3.92
C LEU A 258 -19.87 -21.46 4.29
N LEU A 259 -20.21 -22.74 4.25
CA LEU A 259 -21.47 -23.22 4.82
C LEU A 259 -21.27 -23.56 6.29
N LYS A 260 -22.15 -23.05 7.16
CA LYS A 260 -22.18 -23.37 8.60
C LYS A 260 -23.58 -23.78 9.01
N THR A 261 -23.67 -24.66 10.00
CA THR A 261 -24.93 -24.98 10.69
C THR A 261 -24.93 -24.42 12.11
N GLY A 262 -26.10 -24.42 12.75
CA GLY A 262 -26.23 -24.04 14.15
C GLY A 262 -25.84 -25.18 15.10
N PRO A 263 -25.95 -24.96 16.42
CA PRO A 263 -25.51 -25.93 17.42
C PRO A 263 -26.41 -27.17 17.50
N ARG A 264 -27.60 -27.16 16.89
CA ARG A 264 -28.52 -28.30 16.91
C ARG A 264 -28.31 -29.18 15.68
N THR A 265 -28.45 -30.49 15.86
CA THR A 265 -28.31 -31.49 14.78
C THR A 265 -29.34 -31.32 13.66
N THR A 266 -30.45 -30.64 13.94
CA THR A 266 -31.53 -30.35 12.99
C THR A 266 -31.32 -29.05 12.22
N ASP A 267 -30.30 -28.25 12.56
CA ASP A 267 -30.12 -26.94 11.93
C ASP A 267 -29.64 -27.10 10.48
N SER A 268 -30.26 -26.35 9.57
CA SER A 268 -29.88 -26.35 8.17
C SER A 268 -28.57 -25.58 7.95
N TYR A 269 -27.78 -26.05 6.99
CA TYR A 269 -26.60 -25.32 6.56
C TYR A 269 -27.00 -23.99 5.91
N LYS A 270 -26.33 -22.92 6.33
CA LYS A 270 -26.46 -21.56 5.79
C LYS A 270 -25.11 -21.09 5.30
N ARG A 271 -25.12 -20.33 4.22
CA ARG A 271 -23.97 -19.64 3.66
C ARG A 271 -23.64 -18.36 4.43
#